data_AF-A0A9J7ALR7-F1
#
_entry.id   AF-A0A9J7ALR7-F1
#
_cell.length_a   1.000
_cell.length_b   1.000
_cell.length_c   1.000
_cell.angle_alpha   90.00
_cell.angle_beta   90.00
_cell.angle_gamma   90.00
#
_symmetry.space_group_name_H-M   'P 1'
#
loop_
_entity.id
_entity.type
_entity.pdbx_description
1 polymer ?
#
loop_
_entity_poly.entity_id
_entity_poly.type
_entity_poly.pdbx_seq_one_letter_code
_entity_poly.pdbx_strand_id
1 'polypeptide(L)'
;MSEQAINYEQLVASYEDRLLNQLRSHGVDLDFLEMWVPDEDPVASILNMVEAAGAFGTEGFTLRISSANLPAGMRNSLADALQPISETKIVDQGEHCLVHVSKINV
;
A
#
# COMPACT_ATOMS: atom_id res chain seq x y z
N MET A 1 -3.47 -12.29 -16.18
CA MET A 1 -3.48 -10.81 -16.25
C MET A 1 -2.26 -10.35 -15.48
N SER A 2 -1.43 -9.50 -16.05
CA SER A 2 -0.25 -8.96 -15.36
C SER A 2 -0.73 -8.00 -14.27
N GLU A 3 -0.96 -8.51 -13.06
CA GLU A 3 -1.13 -7.71 -11.85
C GLU A 3 0.14 -6.87 -11.67
N GLN A 4 0.08 -5.62 -12.13
CA GLN A 4 1.15 -4.64 -11.87
C GLN A 4 1.12 -4.35 -10.38
N ALA A 5 1.98 -5.03 -9.62
CA ALA A 5 2.15 -4.76 -8.20
C ALA A 5 2.66 -3.33 -8.02
N ILE A 6 1.94 -2.56 -7.21
CA ILE A 6 2.25 -1.19 -6.86
C ILE A 6 3.49 -1.19 -5.95
N ASN A 7 4.56 -0.49 -6.34
CA ASN A 7 5.77 -0.42 -5.52
C ASN A 7 5.60 0.61 -4.40
N TYR A 8 5.48 0.12 -3.17
CA TYR A 8 5.24 0.96 -1.99
C TYR A 8 6.36 1.98 -1.76
N GLU A 9 7.63 1.57 -1.87
CA GLU A 9 8.75 2.50 -1.69
C GLU A 9 8.75 3.61 -2.73
N GLN A 10 8.44 3.28 -3.98
CA GLN A 10 8.34 4.31 -5.02
C GLN A 10 7.17 5.26 -4.75
N LEU A 11 6.06 4.79 -4.19
CA LEU A 11 4.94 5.64 -3.80
C LEU A 11 5.31 6.59 -2.67
N VAL A 12 5.94 6.09 -1.60
CA VAL A 12 6.40 6.92 -0.48
C VAL A 12 7.38 7.97 -0.97
N ALA A 13 8.40 7.57 -1.73
CA ALA A 13 9.39 8.49 -2.30
C ALA A 13 8.75 9.53 -3.23
N SER A 14 7.76 9.13 -4.04
CA SER A 14 7.03 10.06 -4.92
C SER A 14 6.16 11.03 -4.13
N TYR A 15 5.58 10.60 -3.02
CA TYR A 15 4.83 11.48 -2.13
C TYR A 15 5.75 12.51 -1.47
N GLU A 16 6.88 12.09 -0.91
CA GLU A 16 7.87 12.98 -0.32
C GLU A 16 8.41 13.99 -1.34
N ASP A 17 8.72 13.53 -2.55
CA ASP A 17 9.16 14.40 -3.65
C ASP A 17 8.09 15.44 -4.01
N ARG A 18 6.81 15.05 -4.09
CA ARG A 18 5.70 16.00 -4.34
C ARG A 18 5.49 16.99 -3.22
N LEU A 19 5.64 16.56 -1.97
CA LEU A 19 5.56 17.43 -0.79
C LEU A 19 6.65 18.51 -0.87
N LEU A 20 7.84 18.14 -1.33
CA LEU A 20 8.98 19.05 -1.50
C LEU A 20 8.87 19.91 -2.77
N ASN A 21 8.33 19.39 -3.87
CA ASN A 21 8.39 20.01 -5.21
C ASN A 21 7.10 20.72 -5.69
N GLN A 22 5.98 20.73 -4.94
CA GLN A 22 4.73 21.45 -5.27
C GLN A 22 4.16 21.26 -6.69
N LEU A 23 4.66 20.31 -7.49
CA LEU A 23 4.17 20.01 -8.83
C LEU A 23 3.03 18.99 -8.74
N ARG A 24 1.84 19.49 -8.36
CA ARG A 24 0.56 18.78 -8.52
C ARG A 24 0.28 18.57 -10.01
N SER A 25 0.82 17.53 -10.64
CA SER A 25 0.24 17.01 -11.90
C SER A 25 0.89 15.73 -12.47
N HIS A 26 1.80 15.05 -11.78
CA HIS A 26 2.33 13.80 -12.32
C HIS A 26 2.29 12.64 -11.32
N GLY A 27 1.40 11.70 -11.64
CA GLY A 27 1.79 10.30 -11.66
C GLY A 27 1.48 9.53 -10.40
N VAL A 28 0.20 9.38 -10.08
CA VAL A 28 -0.23 8.08 -9.58
C VAL A 28 -1.39 7.63 -10.45
N ASP A 29 -1.22 6.52 -11.16
CA ASP A 29 -2.23 5.92 -12.06
C ASP A 29 -3.44 5.36 -11.29
N LEU A 30 -3.62 5.71 -10.01
CA LEU A 30 -4.65 5.19 -9.13
C LEU A 30 -5.23 6.34 -8.32
N ASP A 31 -6.48 6.69 -8.65
CA ASP A 31 -7.18 7.84 -8.09
C ASP A 31 -7.32 7.77 -6.55
N PHE A 32 -7.38 6.57 -5.97
CA PHE A 32 -7.45 6.41 -4.51
C PHE A 32 -6.18 6.88 -3.78
N LEU A 33 -5.04 6.95 -4.48
CA LEU A 33 -3.77 7.41 -3.90
C LEU A 33 -3.72 8.95 -3.75
N GLU A 34 -4.70 9.68 -4.28
CA GLU A 34 -4.88 11.09 -3.96
C GLU A 34 -5.35 11.32 -2.51
N MET A 35 -6.06 10.34 -1.93
CA MET A 35 -6.54 10.40 -0.54
C MET A 35 -5.59 9.73 0.46
N TRP A 36 -4.56 9.05 -0.03
CA TRP A 36 -3.58 8.34 0.79
C TRP A 36 -2.46 9.28 1.23
N VAL A 37 -2.08 9.15 2.51
CA VAL A 37 -0.93 9.84 3.11
C VAL A 37 -0.04 8.79 3.77
N PRO A 38 1.27 8.72 3.42
CA PRO A 38 2.20 7.83 4.07
C PRO A 38 2.46 8.24 5.53
N ASP A 39 2.73 7.24 6.37
CA ASP A 39 3.00 7.38 7.80
C ASP A 39 4.42 6.86 8.12
N GLU A 40 5.00 7.27 9.25
CA GLU A 40 6.30 6.78 9.73
C GLU A 40 6.25 5.27 10.03
N ASP A 41 5.09 4.75 10.45
CA ASP A 41 4.86 3.31 10.58
C ASP A 41 4.34 2.72 9.25
N PRO A 42 5.11 1.82 8.59
CA PRO A 42 4.66 1.13 7.38
C PRO A 42 3.32 0.42 7.53
N VAL A 43 3.01 -0.13 8.71
CA VAL A 43 1.74 -0.82 8.95
C VAL A 43 0.57 0.15 8.91
N ALA A 44 0.69 1.28 9.62
CA ALA A 44 -0.34 2.33 9.62
C ALA A 44 -0.49 2.95 8.23
N SER A 45 0.62 3.17 7.53
CA SER A 45 0.60 3.71 6.17
C SER A 45 -0.15 2.82 5.18
N ILE A 46 0.07 1.50 5.23
CA ILE A 46 -0.63 0.53 4.37
C ILE A 46 -2.10 0.40 4.77
N LEU A 47 -2.40 0.43 6.07
CA LEU A 47 -3.78 0.42 6.57
C LEU A 47 -4.58 1.59 5.99
N ASN A 48 -4.06 2.81 6.12
CA ASN A 48 -4.67 4.02 5.56
C ASN A 48 -4.82 3.93 4.04
N MET A 49 -3.90 3.26 3.34
CA MET A 49 -3.99 3.04 1.89
C MET A 49 -5.17 2.15 1.52
N VAL A 50 -5.38 1.05 2.25
CA VAL A 50 -6.50 0.14 2.03
C VAL A 50 -7.83 0.83 2.33
N GLU A 51 -7.89 1.64 3.40
CA GLU A 51 -9.07 2.45 3.71
C GLU A 51 -9.38 3.46 2.58
N ALA A 52 -8.37 4.17 2.09
CA ALA A 52 -8.52 5.09 0.96
C ALA A 52 -9.00 4.36 -0.31
N ALA A 53 -8.46 3.17 -0.59
CA ALA A 53 -8.88 2.34 -1.71
C ALA A 53 -10.36 1.91 -1.57
N GLY A 54 -10.79 1.52 -0.36
CA GLY A 54 -12.18 1.17 -0.07
C GLY A 54 -13.13 2.36 -0.21
N ALA A 55 -12.76 3.52 0.33
CA ALA A 55 -13.52 4.76 0.18
C ALA A 55 -13.68 5.19 -1.29
N PHE A 56 -12.70 4.84 -2.14
CA PHE A 56 -12.75 5.08 -3.58
C PHE A 56 -13.54 4.02 -4.37
N GLY A 57 -13.93 2.90 -3.73
CA GLY A 57 -14.63 1.79 -4.38
C GLY A 57 -13.71 0.81 -5.12
N THR A 58 -12.43 0.76 -4.75
CA THR A 58 -11.46 -0.21 -5.32
C THR A 58 -11.68 -1.58 -4.68
N GLU A 59 -11.86 -2.63 -5.49
CA GLU A 59 -12.14 -3.99 -5.00
C GLU A 59 -10.90 -4.72 -4.44
N GLY A 60 -9.72 -4.31 -4.87
CA GLY A 60 -8.44 -4.90 -4.45
C GLY A 60 -7.26 -4.39 -5.27
N PHE A 61 -6.06 -4.58 -4.73
CA PHE A 61 -4.79 -4.22 -5.37
C PHE A 61 -3.65 -5.04 -4.77
N THR A 62 -2.50 -5.03 -5.44
CA THR A 62 -1.29 -5.71 -4.95
C THR A 62 -0.21 -4.68 -4.68
N LEU A 63 0.37 -4.71 -3.48
CA LEU A 63 1.54 -3.94 -3.11
C LEU A 63 2.80 -4.80 -3.18
N ARG A 64 3.89 -4.21 -3.61
CA ARG A 64 5.25 -4.73 -3.47
C ARG A 64 5.98 -3.87 -2.45
N ILE A 65 6.46 -4.50 -1.37
CA ILE A 65 7.17 -3.85 -0.29
C ILE A 65 8.49 -4.60 -0.07
N SER A 66 9.59 -3.87 0.09
CA SER A 66 10.88 -4.45 0.43
C SER A 66 10.84 -5.15 1.79
N SER A 67 11.49 -6.32 1.88
CA SER A 67 11.63 -7.04 3.15
C SER A 67 12.38 -6.24 4.22
N ALA A 68 13.13 -5.21 3.81
CA ALA A 68 13.79 -4.27 4.71
C ALA A 68 12.80 -3.34 5.44
N ASN A 69 11.72 -2.93 4.77
CA ASN A 69 10.68 -2.05 5.34
C ASN A 69 9.56 -2.82 6.03
N LEU A 70 9.35 -4.09 5.64
CA LEU A 70 8.36 -4.97 6.26
C LEU A 70 8.99 -6.32 6.68
N PRO A 71 9.77 -6.32 7.78
CA PRO A 71 10.37 -7.55 8.30
C PRO A 71 9.30 -8.55 8.76
N ALA A 72 9.65 -9.83 8.80
CA ALA A 72 8.69 -10.92 9.06
C ALA A 72 7.84 -10.73 10.34
N GLY A 73 8.39 -10.11 11.39
CA GLY A 73 7.65 -9.80 12.61
C GLY A 73 6.51 -8.78 12.43
N MET A 74 6.69 -7.78 11.56
CA MET A 74 5.67 -6.77 11.26
C MET A 74 4.60 -7.28 10.28
N ARG A 75 4.89 -8.33 9.51
CA ARG A 75 3.92 -8.88 8.53
C ARG A 75 2.68 -9.45 9.20
N ASN A 76 2.85 -10.08 10.36
CA ASN A 76 1.71 -10.58 11.15
C ASN A 76 0.87 -9.40 11.65
N SER A 77 1.51 -8.36 12.18
CA SER A 77 0.82 -7.14 12.61
C SER A 77 0.08 -6.46 11.47
N LEU A 78 0.66 -6.43 10.26
CA LEU A 78 -0.01 -5.91 9.07
C LEU A 78 -1.24 -6.76 8.70
N ALA A 79 -1.09 -8.08 8.67
CA ALA A 79 -2.20 -8.97 8.36
C ALA A 79 -3.35 -8.83 9.39
N ASP A 80 -3.02 -8.76 10.68
CA ASP A 80 -3.98 -8.55 11.77
C ASP A 80 -4.70 -7.20 11.65
N ALA A 81 -3.97 -6.13 11.29
CA ALA A 81 -4.53 -4.80 11.11
C ALA A 81 -5.46 -4.71 9.88
N LEU A 82 -5.15 -5.43 8.81
CA LEU A 82 -5.92 -5.42 7.56
C LEU A 82 -7.11 -6.39 7.55
N GLN A 83 -7.05 -7.47 8.36
CA GLN A 83 -8.11 -8.47 8.48
C GLN A 83 -9.54 -7.90 8.68
N PRO A 84 -9.78 -6.86 9.52
CA PRO A 84 -11.13 -6.34 9.71
C PRO A 84 -11.72 -5.63 8.49
N ILE A 85 -10.88 -5.10 7.60
CA ILE A 85 -11.31 -4.25 6.47
C ILE A 85 -11.08 -4.88 5.10
N SER A 86 -10.29 -5.96 5.00
CA SER A 86 -9.96 -6.59 3.72
C SER A 86 -9.44 -8.03 3.88
N GLU A 87 -9.56 -8.83 2.82
CA GLU A 87 -8.84 -10.09 2.68
C GLU A 87 -7.42 -9.82 2.18
N THR A 88 -6.44 -10.05 3.05
CA THR A 88 -5.01 -9.84 2.75
C THR A 88 -4.25 -11.16 2.62
N LYS A 89 -3.41 -11.26 1.59
CA LYS A 89 -2.48 -12.37 1.39
C LYS A 89 -1.08 -11.85 1.15
N ILE A 90 -0.16 -12.20 2.05
CA ILE A 90 1.25 -11.81 1.97
C ILE A 90 2.06 -12.97 1.38
N VAL A 91 2.77 -12.71 0.28
CA VAL A 91 3.65 -13.68 -0.39
C VAL A 91 5.09 -13.15 -0.33
N ASP A 92 5.97 -13.91 0.31
CA ASP A 92 7.39 -13.56 0.37
C ASP A 92 8.11 -13.97 -0.92
N GLN A 93 8.95 -13.08 -1.45
CA GLN A 93 9.80 -13.26 -2.64
C GLN A 93 11.29 -13.06 -2.30
N GLY A 94 11.68 -13.17 -1.03
CA GLY A 94 13.04 -13.01 -0.54
C GLY A 94 13.38 -11.56 -0.22
N GLU A 95 13.73 -10.78 -1.24
CA GLU A 95 14.12 -9.35 -1.06
C GLU A 95 12.92 -8.41 -0.94
N HIS A 96 11.76 -8.85 -1.38
CA HIS A 96 10.50 -8.13 -1.27
C HIS A 96 9.37 -9.09 -0.93
N CYS A 97 8.29 -8.54 -0.42
CA CYS A 97 7.04 -9.24 -0.21
C CYS A 97 5.94 -8.58 -1.05
N LEU A 98 5.01 -9.41 -1.52
CA LEU A 98 3.81 -8.99 -2.22
C LEU A 98 2.64 -9.08 -1.24
N VAL A 99 1.95 -7.97 -1.04
CA VAL A 99 0.74 -7.89 -0.21
C VAL A 99 -0.43 -7.75 -1.17
N HIS A 100 -1.15 -8.85 -1.39
CA HIS A 100 -2.37 -8.86 -2.16
C HIS A 100 -3.53 -8.49 -1.23
N VAL A 101 -4.19 -7.39 -1.53
CA VAL A 101 -5.38 -6.89 -0.82
C VAL A 101 -6.58 -7.11 -1.72
N SER A 102 -7.63 -7.71 -1.17
CA SER A 102 -8.86 -8.04 -1.91
C SER A 102 -10.07 -7.95 -1.00
N LYS A 103 -11.28 -7.85 -1.59
CA LYS A 103 -12.54 -7.76 -0.84
C LYS A 103 -12.52 -6.68 0.24
N ILE A 104 -12.13 -5.49 -0.16
CA ILE A 104 -12.08 -4.32 0.72
C ILE A 104 -13.52 -3.96 1.13
N ASN A 105 -13.79 -3.98 2.43
CA ASN A 105 -15.10 -3.70 3.06
C ASN A 105 -14.94 -2.50 4.00
N VAL A 106 -14.99 -1.29 3.45
CA VAL A 106 -14.84 -0.03 4.18
C VAL A 106 -16.10 0.82 4.01
#